data_AF-A0A7K5BQU0-F1
#
_entry.id   AF-A0A7K5BQU0-F1
#
_cell.length_a   1.000
_cell.length_b   1.000
_cell.length_c   1.000
_cell.angle_alpha   90.00
_cell.angle_beta   90.00
_cell.angle_gamma   90.00
#
_symmetry.space_group_name_H-M   'P 1'
#
loop_
_entity.id
_entity.type
_entity.pdbx_description
1 polymer ?
#
loop_
_entity_poly.entity_id
_entity_poly.type
_entity_poly.pdbx_seq_one_letter_code
_entity_poly.pdbx_strand_id
1 'polypeptide(L)'
;VLFRLHRSAAEEPHILLECDSSVLDSIQKHLKLYKIRRKVTITPCPDLSLWAVIPGEQPGDTSSLPKCADQALLLTPDPRAEVMGWRLIAKKGANLSEIIPGSQVGDVQDYHRHRYKQGIPEGVKDLPPGVALPLESNLAFMNGISFTKGCYIGQELTARTHHMGVIRKRLLPVSFPGPLPAAGIPEGAEILTQAGKRAGRFRAGGGELGIALLRLAHLHEPLCIQLPGDRVELRATTPQWWPKAAAK
;
A
#
# COMPACT_ATOMS: atom_id res chain seq x y z
N VAL A 1 5.78 6.19 -2.54
CA VAL A 1 7.08 5.51 -2.27
C VAL A 1 8.22 6.46 -2.65
N LEU A 2 9.38 6.41 -1.99
CA LEU A 2 10.55 7.24 -2.32
C LEU A 2 11.64 6.36 -2.97
N PHE A 3 12.17 6.80 -4.10
CA PHE A 3 13.25 6.10 -4.80
C PHE A 3 14.48 6.99 -4.92
N ARG A 4 15.63 6.45 -4.54
CA ARG A 4 16.92 7.13 -4.64
C ARG A 4 17.56 6.84 -5.99
N LEU A 5 17.95 7.87 -6.73
CA LEU A 5 18.62 7.70 -8.03
C LEU A 5 20.15 7.82 -7.96
N HIS A 6 20.68 8.56 -6.97
CA HIS A 6 22.12 8.70 -6.77
C HIS A 6 22.72 7.44 -6.14
N ARG A 7 23.91 7.05 -6.61
CA ARG A 7 24.59 5.81 -6.18
C ARG A 7 25.59 6.04 -5.06
N SER A 8 26.13 7.24 -4.94
CA SER A 8 27.13 7.60 -3.94
C SER A 8 26.78 8.90 -3.22
N ALA A 9 27.38 9.11 -2.05
CA ALA A 9 27.21 10.35 -1.28
C ALA A 9 27.90 11.58 -1.93
N ALA A 10 28.72 11.35 -2.97
CA ALA A 10 29.41 12.40 -3.72
C ALA A 10 28.56 12.97 -4.86
N GLU A 11 27.51 12.25 -5.28
CA GLU A 11 26.56 12.69 -6.30
C GLU A 11 25.50 13.63 -5.72
N GLU A 12 25.01 14.56 -6.54
CA GLU A 12 23.89 15.41 -6.14
C GLU A 12 22.64 14.55 -5.87
N PRO A 13 21.96 14.73 -4.73
CA PRO A 13 20.89 13.83 -4.33
C PRO A 13 19.64 14.01 -5.20
N HIS A 14 19.40 13.03 -6.07
CA HIS A 14 18.17 12.93 -6.86
C HIS A 14 17.25 11.85 -6.28
N ILE A 15 15.97 12.20 -6.08
CA ILE A 15 14.96 11.34 -5.48
C ILE A 15 13.66 11.46 -6.28
N LEU A 16 13.04 10.33 -6.61
CA LEU A 16 11.68 10.27 -7.13
C LEU A 16 10.70 9.99 -5.99
N LEU A 17 9.59 10.72 -5.97
CA LEU A 17 8.48 10.49 -5.05
C LEU A 17 7.26 10.00 -5.85
N GLU A 18 6.94 8.72 -5.69
CA GLU A 18 5.68 8.12 -6.15
C GLU A 18 4.55 8.51 -5.19
N CYS A 19 3.45 9.02 -5.75
CA CYS A 19 2.21 9.29 -5.04
C CYS A 19 0.99 8.96 -5.91
N ASP A 20 -0.18 8.89 -5.28
CA ASP A 20 -1.46 8.82 -5.98
C ASP A 20 -1.64 10.07 -6.86
N SER A 21 -2.06 9.87 -8.11
CA SER A 21 -2.17 10.93 -9.11
C SER A 21 -3.21 11.99 -8.72
N SER A 22 -4.25 11.62 -7.98
CA SER A 22 -5.32 12.52 -7.53
C SER A 22 -4.85 13.58 -6.52
N VAL A 23 -3.70 13.37 -5.88
CA VAL A 23 -3.15 14.28 -4.86
C VAL A 23 -1.81 14.92 -5.24
N LEU A 24 -1.40 14.79 -6.51
CA LEU A 24 -0.15 15.35 -7.02
C LEU A 24 0.01 16.84 -6.68
N ASP A 25 -1.02 17.65 -6.95
CA ASP A 25 -1.01 19.08 -6.68
C ASP A 25 -0.95 19.40 -5.18
N SER A 26 -1.67 18.63 -4.36
CA SER A 26 -1.69 18.79 -2.91
C SER A 26 -0.32 18.51 -2.31
N ILE A 27 0.32 17.40 -2.72
CA ILE A 27 1.67 17.03 -2.31
C ILE A 27 2.67 18.09 -2.77
N GLN A 28 2.58 18.57 -4.02
CA GLN A 28 3.47 19.61 -4.53
C GLN A 28 3.36 20.91 -3.71
N LYS A 29 2.14 21.35 -3.40
CA LYS A 29 1.89 22.52 -2.54
C LYS A 29 2.46 22.31 -1.14
N HIS A 30 2.22 21.14 -0.55
CA HIS A 30 2.74 20.78 0.77
C HIS A 30 4.28 20.81 0.80
N LEU A 31 4.97 20.19 -0.16
CA LEU A 31 6.43 20.22 -0.23
C LEU A 31 6.98 21.64 -0.44
N LYS A 32 6.33 22.47 -1.27
CA LYS A 32 6.71 23.87 -1.49
C LYS A 32 6.62 24.71 -0.22
N LEU A 33 5.64 24.43 0.65
CA LEU A 33 5.51 25.11 1.96
C LEU A 33 6.77 24.91 2.84
N TYR A 34 7.35 23.70 2.84
CA TYR A 34 8.53 23.37 3.65
C TYR A 34 9.87 23.60 2.95
N LYS A 35 9.88 23.97 1.66
CA LYS A 35 11.10 24.22 0.88
C LYS A 35 11.79 25.55 1.24
N ILE A 36 11.14 26.47 1.96
CA ILE A 36 11.67 27.83 2.21
C ILE A 36 13.13 27.79 2.69
N ARG A 37 14.01 28.53 2.01
CA ARG A 37 15.47 28.59 2.24
C ARG A 37 16.21 27.25 2.05
N ARG A 38 15.64 26.28 1.33
CA ARG A 38 16.29 25.03 0.92
C ARG A 38 16.59 25.03 -0.57
N LYS A 39 17.80 24.60 -0.93
CA LYS A 39 18.24 24.38 -2.32
C LYS A 39 17.72 23.01 -2.82
N VAL A 40 16.42 22.93 -3.08
CA VAL A 40 15.77 21.69 -3.58
C VAL A 40 14.83 22.06 -4.72
N THR A 41 14.88 21.36 -5.85
CA THR A 41 13.92 21.53 -6.95
C THR A 41 12.85 20.46 -6.88
N ILE A 42 11.58 20.84 -7.10
CA ILE A 42 10.42 19.94 -7.03
C ILE A 42 9.66 20.11 -8.33
N THR A 43 9.62 19.06 -9.15
CA THR A 43 9.00 19.06 -10.47
C THR A 43 8.30 17.73 -10.73
N PRO A 44 7.10 17.72 -11.34
CA PRO A 44 6.50 16.49 -11.86
C PRO A 44 7.36 15.87 -12.97
N CYS A 45 7.26 14.56 -13.15
CA CYS A 45 7.98 13.80 -14.19
C CYS A 45 6.98 13.12 -15.14
N PRO A 46 6.31 13.86 -16.04
CA PRO A 46 5.26 13.32 -16.93
C PRO A 46 5.79 12.42 -18.05
N ASP A 47 7.10 12.47 -18.28
CA ASP A 47 7.88 11.68 -19.23
C ASP A 47 8.26 10.30 -18.69
N LEU A 48 7.97 10.03 -17.41
CA LEU A 48 8.17 8.73 -16.78
C LEU A 48 6.85 7.98 -16.63
N SER A 49 6.95 6.66 -16.61
CA SER A 49 5.85 5.74 -16.30
C SER A 49 6.27 4.80 -15.18
N LEU A 50 5.36 4.58 -14.22
CA LEU A 50 5.53 3.67 -13.10
C LEU A 50 4.74 2.40 -13.36
N TRP A 51 5.39 1.26 -13.16
CA TRP A 51 4.84 -0.07 -13.34
C TRP A 51 5.12 -0.92 -12.11
N ALA A 52 4.21 -1.87 -11.84
CA ALA A 52 4.43 -2.95 -10.91
C ALA A 52 4.69 -4.24 -11.70
N VAL A 53 5.74 -4.97 -11.33
CA VAL A 53 6.05 -6.28 -11.87
C VAL A 53 5.71 -7.29 -10.77
N ILE A 54 4.59 -8.00 -10.94
CA ILE A 54 4.14 -9.02 -9.99
C ILE A 54 4.59 -10.39 -10.52
N PRO A 55 5.18 -11.27 -9.69
CA PRO A 55 5.48 -12.63 -10.10
C PRO A 55 4.20 -13.38 -10.49
N GLY A 56 4.26 -14.18 -11.55
CA GLY A 56 3.14 -15.03 -11.97
C GLY A 56 2.84 -16.12 -10.93
N GLU A 57 1.65 -16.73 -11.01
CA GLU A 57 1.23 -17.81 -10.10
C GLU A 57 1.98 -19.15 -10.34
N GLN A 58 2.63 -19.29 -11.49
CA GLN A 58 3.51 -20.43 -11.79
C GLN A 58 4.88 -20.21 -11.15
N PRO A 59 5.47 -21.24 -10.49
CA PRO A 59 6.82 -21.18 -9.96
C PRO A 59 7.83 -21.13 -11.12
N GLY A 60 8.04 -19.92 -11.65
CA GLY A 60 9.14 -19.56 -12.51
C GLY A 60 10.16 -18.77 -11.70
N ASP A 61 11.43 -18.98 -11.99
CA ASP A 61 12.58 -18.46 -11.25
C ASP A 61 12.54 -16.92 -11.14
N THR A 62 11.95 -16.39 -10.07
CA THR A 62 11.95 -14.95 -9.75
C THR A 62 13.30 -14.44 -9.28
N SER A 63 14.29 -15.34 -9.22
CA SER A 63 15.58 -15.14 -8.55
C SER A 63 16.55 -14.22 -9.29
N SER A 64 16.26 -13.80 -10.53
CA SER A 64 17.01 -12.72 -11.17
C SER A 64 16.23 -12.04 -12.30
N LEU A 65 15.52 -10.95 -11.96
CA LEU A 65 15.17 -9.98 -13.00
C LEU A 65 16.48 -9.42 -13.61
N PRO A 66 16.55 -9.23 -14.94
CA PRO A 66 17.76 -8.74 -15.59
C PRO A 66 18.19 -7.39 -15.02
N LYS A 67 19.51 -7.15 -15.01
CA LYS A 67 20.07 -5.82 -14.71
C LYS A 67 19.38 -4.81 -15.63
N CYS A 68 18.76 -3.81 -15.02
CA CYS A 68 18.03 -2.69 -15.62
C CYS A 68 18.48 -2.42 -17.07
N ALA A 69 17.66 -2.79 -18.06
CA ALA A 69 17.92 -2.46 -19.46
C ALA A 69 18.01 -0.93 -19.63
N ASP A 70 18.70 -0.44 -20.67
CA ASP A 70 18.96 0.99 -20.89
C ASP A 70 17.70 1.89 -20.93
N GLN A 71 16.52 1.31 -21.18
CA GLN A 71 15.24 2.01 -21.20
C GLN A 71 14.57 2.14 -19.82
N ALA A 72 15.03 1.40 -18.82
CA ALA A 72 14.55 1.46 -17.45
C ALA A 72 15.44 2.41 -16.63
N LEU A 73 14.79 3.37 -15.95
CA LEU A 73 15.47 4.26 -15.02
C LEU A 73 15.72 3.56 -13.68
N LEU A 74 14.77 2.73 -13.25
CA LEU A 74 14.85 2.00 -11.99
C LEU A 74 14.05 0.70 -12.07
N LEU A 75 14.65 -0.39 -11.61
CA LEU A 75 13.98 -1.65 -11.31
C LEU A 75 14.42 -2.09 -9.92
N THR A 76 13.49 -2.11 -8.96
CA THR A 76 13.81 -2.38 -7.55
C THR A 76 12.69 -3.20 -6.90
N PRO A 77 13.00 -4.07 -5.93
CA PRO A 77 11.97 -4.71 -5.12
C PRO A 77 11.01 -3.67 -4.52
N ASP A 78 9.73 -4.01 -4.42
CA ASP A 78 8.75 -3.16 -3.74
C ASP A 78 9.14 -3.07 -2.26
N PRO A 79 9.38 -1.85 -1.73
CA PRO A 79 9.93 -1.70 -0.39
C PRO A 79 8.93 -2.05 0.72
N ARG A 80 7.65 -2.21 0.40
CA ARG A 80 6.59 -2.48 1.39
C ARG A 80 6.60 -3.93 1.83
N ALA A 81 6.63 -4.86 0.87
CA ALA A 81 6.63 -6.28 1.12
C ALA A 81 7.07 -7.04 -0.13
N GLU A 82 7.84 -8.12 0.04
CA GLU A 82 8.34 -8.96 -1.06
C GLU A 82 7.21 -9.52 -1.94
N VAL A 83 6.05 -9.82 -1.33
CA VAL A 83 4.86 -10.31 -2.06
C VAL A 83 4.34 -9.32 -3.11
N MET A 84 4.74 -8.05 -3.06
CA MET A 84 4.35 -7.04 -4.07
C MET A 84 5.26 -7.03 -5.30
N GLY A 85 6.29 -7.88 -5.35
CA GLY A 85 7.20 -7.99 -6.48
C GLY A 85 8.13 -6.78 -6.61
N TRP A 86 8.16 -6.17 -7.79
CA TRP A 86 9.08 -5.07 -8.10
C TRP A 86 8.36 -3.81 -8.59
N ARG A 87 9.01 -2.67 -8.38
CA ARG A 87 8.67 -1.39 -8.99
C ARG A 87 9.61 -1.14 -10.17
N LEU A 88 9.01 -0.81 -11.32
CA LEU A 88 9.71 -0.41 -12.53
C LEU A 88 9.36 1.03 -12.87
N ILE A 89 10.37 1.89 -13.00
CA ILE A 89 10.24 3.24 -13.54
C ILE A 89 10.96 3.27 -14.87
N ALA A 90 10.22 3.54 -15.94
CA ALA A 90 10.74 3.60 -17.31
C ALA A 90 10.27 4.87 -18.01
N LYS A 91 10.94 5.24 -19.10
CA LYS A 91 10.46 6.32 -19.97
C LYS A 91 9.06 5.97 -20.47
N LYS A 92 8.19 6.97 -20.58
CA LYS A 92 6.85 6.79 -21.12
C LYS A 92 6.95 6.29 -22.56
N GLY A 93 6.24 5.20 -22.87
CA GLY A 93 6.29 4.55 -24.18
C GLY A 93 7.47 3.58 -24.37
N ALA A 94 8.26 3.31 -23.33
CA ALA A 94 9.30 2.28 -23.40
C ALA A 94 8.72 0.89 -23.69
N ASN A 95 9.51 0.05 -24.36
CA ASN A 95 9.10 -1.31 -24.68
C ASN A 95 9.30 -2.23 -23.45
N LEU A 96 8.21 -2.52 -22.73
CA LEU A 96 8.28 -3.27 -21.47
C LEU A 96 8.78 -4.71 -21.65
N SER A 97 8.52 -5.34 -22.80
CA SER A 97 8.98 -6.70 -23.07
C SER A 97 10.49 -6.78 -23.32
N GLU A 98 11.13 -5.69 -23.76
CA GLU A 98 12.59 -5.58 -23.83
C GLU A 98 13.21 -5.38 -22.45
N ILE A 99 12.53 -4.62 -21.57
CA ILE A 99 13.01 -4.35 -20.21
C ILE A 99 12.88 -5.60 -19.33
N ILE A 100 11.72 -6.28 -19.40
CA ILE A 100 11.44 -7.51 -18.66
C ILE A 100 11.04 -8.60 -19.68
N PRO A 101 12.01 -9.33 -20.25
CA PRO A 101 11.75 -10.43 -21.17
C PRO A 101 10.80 -11.47 -20.56
N GLY A 102 9.84 -11.95 -21.35
CA GLY A 102 8.84 -12.92 -20.91
C GLY A 102 7.72 -12.34 -20.04
N SER A 103 7.72 -11.03 -19.78
CA SER A 103 6.59 -10.36 -19.13
C SER A 103 5.42 -10.16 -20.11
N GLN A 104 4.24 -10.01 -19.53
CA GLN A 104 3.02 -9.59 -20.22
C GLN A 104 2.41 -8.40 -19.49
N VAL A 105 1.81 -7.48 -20.25
CA VAL A 105 1.06 -6.36 -19.66
C VAL A 105 -0.26 -6.92 -19.12
N GLY A 106 -0.41 -6.90 -17.79
CA GLY A 106 -1.63 -7.32 -17.11
C GLY A 106 -2.66 -6.19 -16.95
N ASP A 107 -3.87 -6.56 -16.51
CA ASP A 107 -4.90 -5.59 -16.12
C ASP A 107 -4.54 -4.94 -14.78
N VAL A 108 -4.79 -3.64 -14.66
CA VAL A 108 -4.66 -2.89 -13.41
C VAL A 108 -5.58 -3.45 -12.30
N GLN A 109 -6.71 -4.04 -12.67
CA GLN A 109 -7.62 -4.69 -11.72
C GLN A 109 -6.98 -5.91 -11.05
N ASP A 110 -6.17 -6.68 -11.78
CA ASP A 110 -5.44 -7.82 -11.20
C ASP A 110 -4.39 -7.36 -10.19
N TYR A 111 -3.72 -6.23 -10.48
CA TYR A 111 -2.82 -5.59 -9.53
C TYR A 111 -3.56 -5.16 -8.24
N HIS A 112 -4.74 -4.55 -8.38
CA HIS A 112 -5.56 -4.16 -7.22
C HIS A 112 -6.07 -5.38 -6.44
N ARG A 113 -6.51 -6.42 -7.13
CA ARG A 113 -6.93 -7.69 -6.53
C ARG A 113 -5.79 -8.32 -5.73
N HIS A 114 -4.58 -8.34 -6.29
CA HIS A 114 -3.38 -8.81 -5.59
C HIS A 114 -3.09 -8.00 -4.33
N ARG A 115 -3.11 -6.66 -4.41
CA ARG A 115 -2.94 -5.79 -3.24
C ARG A 115 -3.95 -6.07 -2.14
N TYR A 116 -5.24 -6.19 -2.47
CA TYR A 116 -6.28 -6.47 -1.48
C TYR A 116 -6.13 -7.86 -0.88
N LYS A 117 -5.77 -8.87 -1.68
CA LYS A 117 -5.44 -10.23 -1.21
C LYS A 117 -4.29 -10.21 -0.20
N GLN A 118 -3.26 -9.40 -0.46
CA GLN A 118 -2.08 -9.26 0.41
C GLN A 118 -2.28 -8.26 1.57
N GLY A 119 -3.40 -7.53 1.60
CA GLY A 119 -3.64 -6.51 2.62
C GLY A 119 -2.71 -5.29 2.53
N ILE A 120 -2.26 -4.94 1.32
CA ILE A 120 -1.38 -3.79 1.06
C ILE A 120 -2.22 -2.57 0.65
N PRO A 121 -2.40 -1.58 1.55
CA PRO A 121 -3.13 -0.37 1.21
C PRO A 121 -2.32 0.53 0.27
N GLU A 122 -2.98 1.08 -0.75
CA GLU A 122 -2.38 2.03 -1.69
C GLU A 122 -3.40 3.05 -2.20
N GLY A 123 -2.99 4.31 -2.28
CA GLY A 123 -3.82 5.39 -2.80
C GLY A 123 -4.82 5.96 -1.78
N VAL A 124 -5.56 6.99 -2.21
CA VAL A 124 -6.41 7.80 -1.32
C VAL A 124 -7.66 7.08 -0.83
N LYS A 125 -8.15 6.07 -1.55
CA LYS A 125 -9.30 5.25 -1.13
C LYS A 125 -8.94 4.37 0.06
N ASP A 126 -7.77 3.74 -0.01
CA ASP A 126 -7.26 2.87 1.05
C ASP A 126 -6.77 3.69 2.25
N LEU A 127 -6.19 4.87 1.97
CA LEU A 127 -5.56 5.76 2.93
C LEU A 127 -6.11 7.20 2.82
N PRO A 128 -7.35 7.45 3.30
CA PRO A 128 -7.95 8.77 3.16
C PRO A 128 -7.13 9.85 3.89
N PRO A 129 -6.72 10.93 3.20
CA PRO A 129 -5.90 12.00 3.78
C PRO A 129 -6.54 12.61 5.04
N GLY A 130 -5.75 12.75 6.11
CA GLY A 130 -6.22 13.30 7.39
C GLY A 130 -7.06 12.36 8.24
N VAL A 131 -7.42 11.17 7.75
CA VAL A 131 -8.23 10.17 8.47
C VAL A 131 -7.43 8.90 8.78
N ALA A 132 -6.65 8.40 7.81
CA ALA A 132 -5.86 7.19 8.00
C ALA A 132 -4.73 7.41 9.02
N LEU A 133 -4.67 6.57 10.05
CA LEU A 133 -3.60 6.61 11.05
C LEU A 133 -2.44 5.69 10.62
N PRO A 134 -1.19 6.18 10.51
CA PRO A 134 -0.07 5.43 9.93
C PRO A 134 0.14 4.03 10.53
N LEU A 135 0.05 3.90 11.84
CA LEU A 135 0.30 2.62 12.53
C LEU A 135 -0.89 1.65 12.43
N GLU A 136 -2.13 2.16 12.33
CA GLU A 136 -3.31 1.35 12.01
C GLU A 136 -3.27 0.90 10.53
N SER A 137 -2.67 1.70 9.65
CA SER A 137 -2.43 1.37 8.24
C SER A 137 -1.19 0.49 8.00
N ASN A 138 -0.62 -0.09 9.05
CA ASN A 138 0.53 -1.01 8.98
C ASN A 138 1.83 -0.39 8.42
N LEU A 139 2.02 0.93 8.50
CA LEU A 139 3.22 1.60 7.97
C LEU A 139 4.52 1.02 8.57
N ALA A 140 4.51 0.61 9.83
CA ALA A 140 5.64 -0.07 10.48
C ALA A 140 5.93 -1.47 9.91
N PHE A 141 4.90 -2.21 9.51
CA PHE A 141 5.10 -3.53 8.89
C PHE A 141 5.56 -3.42 7.44
N MET A 142 5.26 -2.28 6.78
CA MET A 142 5.65 -2.01 5.39
C MET A 142 6.94 -1.17 5.27
N ASN A 143 7.84 -1.26 6.25
CA ASN A 143 9.14 -0.56 6.27
C ASN A 143 9.05 0.98 6.09
N GLY A 144 7.91 1.60 6.41
CA GLY A 144 7.62 3.00 6.09
C GLY A 144 7.94 4.00 7.21
N ILE A 145 8.48 3.54 8.34
CA ILE A 145 8.82 4.39 9.48
C ILE A 145 10.10 3.91 10.15
N SER A 146 10.97 4.86 10.49
CA SER A 146 12.10 4.64 11.39
C SER A 146 11.81 5.34 12.72
N PHE A 147 11.99 4.60 13.81
CA PHE A 147 11.88 5.13 15.18
C PHE A 147 13.21 5.66 15.73
N THR A 148 14.29 5.52 14.96
CA THR A 148 15.66 5.93 15.34
C THR A 148 16.18 7.13 14.53
N LYS A 149 15.39 7.63 13.58
CA LYS A 149 15.75 8.83 12.79
C LYS A 149 15.46 10.13 13.54
N GLY A 150 15.99 11.23 13.00
CA GLY A 150 15.71 12.59 13.47
C GLY A 150 14.25 13.05 13.26
N CYS A 151 13.98 14.29 13.66
CA CYS A 151 12.63 14.84 13.72
C CYS A 151 11.90 14.91 12.37
N TYR A 152 10.60 14.61 12.39
CA TYR A 152 9.71 14.74 11.24
C TYR A 152 8.29 15.09 11.70
N ILE A 153 7.46 15.61 10.77
CA ILE A 153 6.10 16.06 11.08
C ILE A 153 5.24 14.88 11.56
N GLY A 154 4.58 15.04 12.72
CA GLY A 154 3.73 14.01 13.32
C GLY A 154 4.47 12.90 14.06
N GLN A 155 5.78 13.07 14.33
CA GLN A 155 6.59 12.09 15.03
C GLN A 155 6.08 11.81 16.44
N GLU A 156 5.71 12.82 17.21
CA GLU A 156 5.41 12.70 18.64
C GLU A 156 4.23 11.76 18.89
N LEU A 157 3.13 11.95 18.15
CA LEU A 157 1.96 11.08 18.22
C LEU A 157 2.28 9.65 17.77
N THR A 158 3.06 9.53 16.69
CA THR A 158 3.41 8.22 16.12
C THR A 158 4.32 7.42 17.06
N ALA A 159 5.36 8.06 17.60
CA ALA A 159 6.29 7.45 18.54
C ALA A 159 5.59 7.08 19.86
N ARG A 160 4.72 7.96 20.40
CA ARG A 160 3.93 7.66 21.60
C ARG A 160 3.05 6.43 21.38
N THR A 161 2.35 6.36 20.25
CA THR A 161 1.49 5.22 19.92
C THR A 161 2.29 3.93 19.77
N HIS A 162 3.51 3.99 19.23
CA HIS A 162 4.39 2.84 19.10
C HIS A 162 4.95 2.34 20.45
N HIS A 163 5.44 3.24 21.30
CA HIS A 163 6.12 2.86 22.55
C HIS A 163 5.18 2.60 23.73
N MET A 164 4.07 3.34 23.81
CA MET A 164 3.14 3.27 24.94
C MET A 164 1.81 2.61 24.57
N GLY A 165 1.52 2.50 23.27
CA GLY A 165 0.21 2.07 22.78
C GLY A 165 0.20 0.62 22.32
N VAL A 166 -0.90 -0.08 22.65
CA VAL A 166 -1.28 -1.30 21.92
C VAL A 166 -2.07 -0.86 20.69
N ILE A 167 -1.57 -1.18 19.49
CA ILE A 167 -2.32 -0.96 18.25
C ILE A 167 -3.47 -1.97 18.22
N ARG A 168 -4.67 -1.52 18.59
CA ARG A 168 -5.88 -2.38 18.71
C ARG A 168 -6.62 -2.57 17.39
N LYS A 169 -6.40 -1.68 16.42
CA LYS A 169 -7.04 -1.73 15.10
C LYS A 169 -5.98 -1.72 14.01
N ARG A 170 -6.20 -2.50 12.95
CA ARG A 170 -5.35 -2.50 11.75
C ARG A 170 -6.18 -2.61 10.48
N LEU A 171 -5.66 -2.07 9.38
CA LEU A 171 -6.11 -2.43 8.05
C LEU A 171 -5.76 -3.90 7.79
N LEU A 172 -6.76 -4.69 7.45
CA LEU A 172 -6.66 -6.12 7.23
C LEU A 172 -7.34 -6.48 5.91
N PRO A 173 -6.79 -7.43 5.14
CA PRO A 173 -7.46 -7.98 3.98
C PRO A 173 -8.76 -8.65 4.42
N VAL A 174 -9.81 -8.45 3.64
CA VAL A 174 -11.10 -9.09 3.82
C VAL A 174 -11.54 -9.76 2.53
N SER A 175 -12.23 -10.89 2.65
CA SER A 175 -12.87 -11.58 1.53
C SER A 175 -14.36 -11.78 1.78
N PHE A 176 -15.13 -11.72 0.70
CA PHE A 176 -16.57 -11.87 0.69
C PHE A 176 -16.94 -13.20 0.00
N PRO A 177 -17.24 -14.26 0.75
CA PRO A 177 -17.51 -15.59 0.18
C PRO A 177 -18.88 -15.71 -0.49
N GLY A 178 -19.81 -14.79 -0.19
CA GLY A 178 -21.16 -14.78 -0.71
C GLY A 178 -21.37 -13.73 -1.81
N PRO A 179 -22.59 -13.68 -2.40
CA PRO A 179 -22.93 -12.65 -3.36
C PRO A 179 -22.81 -11.26 -2.74
N LEU A 180 -22.34 -10.31 -3.56
CA LEU A 180 -22.25 -8.91 -3.19
C LEU A 180 -23.44 -8.14 -3.78
N PRO A 181 -23.93 -7.09 -3.10
CA PRO A 181 -24.90 -6.17 -3.69
C PRO A 181 -24.34 -5.56 -4.98
N ALA A 182 -25.21 -5.28 -5.95
CA ALA A 182 -24.81 -4.69 -7.23
C ALA A 182 -24.09 -3.33 -7.08
N ALA A 183 -24.44 -2.56 -6.05
CA ALA A 183 -23.80 -1.28 -5.72
C ALA A 183 -22.45 -1.45 -4.99
N GLY A 184 -22.05 -2.67 -4.67
CA GLY A 184 -20.88 -2.97 -3.85
C GLY A 184 -21.06 -2.64 -2.37
N ILE A 185 -19.96 -2.71 -1.61
CA ILE A 185 -19.93 -2.33 -0.20
C ILE A 185 -19.51 -0.86 -0.08
N PRO A 186 -20.31 -0.01 0.58
CA PRO A 186 -19.96 1.40 0.71
C PRO A 186 -18.75 1.60 1.63
N GLU A 187 -17.90 2.59 1.31
CA GLU A 187 -16.81 2.99 2.19
C GLU A 187 -17.36 3.36 3.58
N GLY A 188 -16.68 2.89 4.62
CA GLY A 188 -17.05 3.18 6.00
C GLY A 188 -18.20 2.33 6.54
N ALA A 189 -18.74 1.39 5.74
CA ALA A 189 -19.75 0.43 6.20
C ALA A 189 -19.31 -0.24 7.51
N GLU A 190 -20.22 -0.27 8.49
CA GLU A 190 -19.91 -0.83 9.80
C GLU A 190 -19.82 -2.36 9.73
N ILE A 191 -18.73 -2.90 10.26
CA ILE A 191 -18.49 -4.34 10.34
C ILE A 191 -18.77 -4.79 11.76
N LEU A 192 -19.61 -5.80 11.89
CA LEU A 192 -20.07 -6.36 13.15
C LEU A 192 -19.61 -7.81 13.31
N THR A 193 -19.47 -8.27 14.54
CA THR A 193 -19.44 -9.70 14.84
C THR A 193 -20.83 -10.30 14.72
N GLN A 194 -20.93 -11.62 14.66
CA GLN A 194 -22.22 -12.33 14.70
C GLN A 194 -23.07 -11.98 15.93
N ALA A 195 -22.43 -11.63 17.05
CA ALA A 195 -23.10 -11.17 18.27
C ALA A 195 -23.48 -9.68 18.25
N GLY A 196 -23.37 -8.99 17.11
CA GLY A 196 -23.72 -7.58 16.95
C GLY A 196 -22.72 -6.58 17.51
N LYS A 197 -21.52 -7.02 17.92
CA LYS A 197 -20.48 -6.10 18.45
C LYS A 197 -19.75 -5.41 17.30
N ARG A 198 -19.44 -4.12 17.47
CA ARG A 198 -18.65 -3.36 16.48
C ARG A 198 -17.22 -3.89 16.35
N ALA A 199 -16.93 -4.51 15.21
CA ALA A 199 -15.63 -5.07 14.89
C ALA A 199 -14.75 -4.12 14.06
N GLY A 200 -15.35 -3.23 13.26
CA GLY A 200 -14.56 -2.27 12.47
C GLY A 200 -15.36 -1.58 11.37
N ARG A 201 -14.67 -1.13 10.33
CA ARG A 201 -15.29 -0.50 9.15
C ARG A 201 -14.62 -0.93 7.86
N PHE A 202 -15.42 -1.16 6.83
CA PHE A 202 -14.91 -1.39 5.48
C PHE A 202 -14.20 -0.13 4.98
N ARG A 203 -13.08 -0.30 4.26
CA ARG A 203 -12.29 0.83 3.74
C ARG A 203 -12.45 0.94 2.23
N ALA A 204 -11.99 -0.07 1.52
CA ALA A 204 -12.01 -0.12 0.06
C ALA A 204 -11.88 -1.57 -0.41
N GLY A 205 -12.27 -1.84 -1.65
CA GLY A 205 -12.18 -3.17 -2.23
C GLY A 205 -12.56 -3.18 -3.70
N GLY A 206 -12.55 -4.38 -4.27
CA GLY A 206 -12.96 -4.66 -5.65
C GLY A 206 -13.26 -6.15 -5.78
N GLY A 207 -14.40 -6.47 -6.42
CA GLY A 207 -14.89 -7.85 -6.47
C GLY A 207 -15.07 -8.44 -5.07
N GLU A 208 -14.62 -9.67 -4.89
CA GLU A 208 -14.72 -10.46 -3.66
C GLU A 208 -13.67 -10.11 -2.59
N LEU A 209 -12.84 -9.10 -2.82
CA LEU A 209 -11.72 -8.73 -1.95
C LEU A 209 -11.75 -7.26 -1.55
N GLY A 210 -11.16 -6.96 -0.42
CA GLY A 210 -10.90 -5.59 0.00
C GLY A 210 -10.02 -5.50 1.23
N ILE A 211 -10.02 -4.32 1.83
CA ILE A 211 -9.40 -4.05 3.11
C ILE A 211 -10.40 -3.37 4.05
N ALA A 212 -10.28 -3.70 5.33
CA ALA A 212 -11.10 -3.13 6.38
C ALA A 212 -10.25 -2.73 7.59
N LEU A 213 -10.63 -1.65 8.25
CA LEU A 213 -10.04 -1.26 9.53
C LEU A 213 -10.75 -2.03 10.64
N LEU A 214 -10.13 -3.09 11.14
CA LEU A 214 -10.73 -4.02 12.09
C LEU A 214 -10.00 -4.00 13.43
N ARG A 215 -10.76 -4.23 14.51
CA ARG A 215 -10.23 -4.51 15.84
C ARG A 215 -9.61 -5.91 15.86
N LEU A 216 -8.35 -6.01 16.27
CA LEU A 216 -7.60 -7.26 16.29
C LEU A 216 -8.24 -8.32 17.21
N ALA A 217 -8.97 -7.89 18.24
CA ALA A 217 -9.69 -8.79 19.15
C ALA A 217 -10.77 -9.66 18.46
N HIS A 218 -11.27 -9.23 17.30
CA HIS A 218 -12.36 -9.91 16.56
C HIS A 218 -11.88 -10.55 15.25
N LEU A 219 -10.57 -10.65 15.04
CA LEU A 219 -9.98 -11.07 13.75
C LEU A 219 -10.37 -12.49 13.32
N HIS A 220 -10.54 -13.39 14.29
CA HIS A 220 -10.85 -14.81 14.03
C HIS A 220 -12.34 -15.14 14.17
N GLU A 221 -13.18 -14.14 14.46
CA GLU A 221 -14.62 -14.31 14.54
C GLU A 221 -15.24 -14.16 13.14
N PRO A 222 -16.37 -14.83 12.85
CA PRO A 222 -17.15 -14.53 11.66
C PRO A 222 -17.72 -13.10 11.74
N LEU A 223 -17.60 -12.36 10.63
CA LEU A 223 -17.98 -10.95 10.54
C LEU A 223 -19.09 -10.74 9.52
N CYS A 224 -19.87 -9.68 9.70
CA CYS A 224 -20.90 -9.28 8.74
C CYS A 224 -21.00 -7.75 8.60
N ILE A 225 -21.51 -7.31 7.46
CA ILE A 225 -21.97 -5.95 7.20
C ILE A 225 -23.48 -6.00 6.99
N GLN A 226 -24.19 -5.11 7.69
CA GLN A 226 -25.63 -4.92 7.52
C GLN A 226 -25.85 -3.78 6.52
N LEU A 227 -26.49 -4.08 5.40
CA LEU A 227 -26.89 -3.11 4.39
C LEU A 227 -28.43 -3.09 4.31
N PRO A 228 -29.05 -2.05 3.73
CA PRO A 228 -30.50 -2.01 3.57
C PRO A 228 -30.99 -3.20 2.74
N GLY A 229 -31.64 -4.18 3.39
CA GLY A 229 -32.18 -5.38 2.76
C GLY A 229 -31.18 -6.53 2.56
N ASP A 230 -29.89 -6.31 2.82
CA ASP A 230 -28.83 -7.29 2.59
C ASP A 230 -27.98 -7.51 3.83
N ARG A 231 -27.54 -8.76 4.01
CA ARG A 231 -26.52 -9.12 5.00
C ARG A 231 -25.35 -9.75 4.29
N VAL A 232 -24.20 -9.09 4.33
CA VAL A 232 -22.99 -9.56 3.66
C VAL A 232 -22.04 -10.15 4.69
N GLU A 233 -21.70 -11.42 4.52
CA GLU A 233 -20.69 -12.08 5.32
C GLU A 233 -19.29 -11.77 4.79
N LEU A 234 -18.33 -11.65 5.70
CA LEU A 234 -16.92 -11.49 5.34
C LEU A 234 -16.00 -12.20 6.32
N ARG A 235 -14.79 -12.47 5.84
CA ARG A 235 -13.70 -13.03 6.63
C ARG A 235 -12.50 -12.11 6.53
N ALA A 236 -11.82 -11.89 7.65
CA ALA A 236 -10.56 -11.18 7.70
C ALA A 236 -9.41 -12.19 7.85
N THR A 237 -8.27 -11.89 7.25
CA THR A 237 -7.07 -12.75 7.37
C THR A 237 -5.86 -11.92 7.79
N THR A 238 -4.92 -12.55 8.49
CA THR A 238 -3.61 -11.94 8.75
C THR A 238 -2.72 -12.18 7.54
N PRO A 239 -2.15 -11.13 6.92
CA PRO A 239 -1.20 -11.32 5.83
C PRO A 239 0.03 -12.12 6.28
N GLN A 240 0.48 -13.06 5.45
CA GLN A 240 1.59 -13.96 5.79
C GLN A 240 2.94 -13.24 5.91
N TRP A 241 3.10 -12.10 5.23
CA TRP A 241 4.30 -11.28 5.26
C TRP A 241 4.42 -10.40 6.50
N TRP A 242 3.39 -10.33 7.35
CA TRP A 242 3.49 -9.61 8.62
C TRP A 242 4.60 -10.20 9.48
N PRO A 243 5.30 -9.39 10.28
CA PRO A 243 6.28 -9.89 11.23
C PRO A 243 5.63 -10.95 12.12
N LYS A 244 6.23 -12.15 12.15
CA LYS A 244 5.81 -13.17 13.12
C LYS A 244 6.09 -12.62 14.51
N ALA A 245 5.13 -12.73 15.42
CA ALA A 245 5.39 -12.44 16.82
C ALA A 245 6.59 -13.30 17.24
N ALA A 246 7.61 -12.69 17.85
CA ALA A 246 8.70 -13.45 18.44
C ALA A 246 8.07 -14.49 19.38
N ALA A 247 8.42 -15.77 19.20
CA ALA A 247 8.03 -16.79 20.15
C ALA A 247 8.53 -16.33 21.52
N LYS A 248 7.60 -16.10 22.45
CA LYS A 248 7.95 -15.83 23.84
C LYS A 248 8.45 -17.12 24.49
#